data_AF-A0A9D6R7D8-F1
#
_entry.id   AF-A0A9D6R7D8-F1
#
_cell.length_a   1.000
_cell.length_b   1.000
_cell.length_c   1.000
_cell.angle_alpha   90.00
_cell.angle_beta   90.00
_cell.angle_gamma   90.00
#
_symmetry.space_group_name_H-M   'P 1'
#
loop_
_entity.id
_entity.type
_entity.pdbx_description
1 polymer ?
#
loop_
_entity_poly.entity_id
_entity_poly.type
_entity_poly.pdbx_seq_one_letter_code
_entity_poly.pdbx_strand_id
1 'polypeptide(L)'
;MTDYTRDQITELNITLSTEFSLYVVEHPDFAARIPKGARVVLLPKNDPELSRINREIAEKARSKDDQPDRPVIFIEFERLKPVRSRLVKPRVVRPGRALQAA
;
A
#
# COMPACT_ATOMS: atom_id res chain seq x y z
N MET A 1 -7.77 -5.49 22.63
CA MET A 1 -6.74 -5.80 21.62
C MET A 1 -7.49 -6.43 20.46
N THR A 2 -7.55 -5.73 19.33
CA THR A 2 -8.25 -6.25 18.15
C THR A 2 -7.28 -7.19 17.45
N ASP A 3 -7.51 -8.49 17.52
CA ASP A 3 -6.77 -9.43 16.70
C ASP A 3 -7.22 -9.26 15.25
N TYR A 4 -6.33 -8.75 14.41
CA TYR A 4 -6.57 -8.71 12.98
C TYR A 4 -6.45 -10.13 12.40
N THR A 5 -7.39 -10.50 11.54
CA THR A 5 -7.21 -11.69 10.70
C THR A 5 -6.14 -11.42 9.64
N ARG A 6 -5.58 -12.50 9.08
CA ARG A 6 -4.62 -12.41 7.97
C ARG A 6 -5.19 -11.65 6.77
N ASP A 7 -6.47 -11.87 6.47
CA ASP A 7 -7.15 -11.21 5.35
C ASP A 7 -7.31 -9.72 5.61
N GLN A 8 -7.68 -9.32 6.83
CA GLN A 8 -7.74 -7.91 7.24
C GLN A 8 -6.38 -7.22 7.13
N ILE A 9 -5.30 -7.86 7.63
CA ILE A 9 -3.94 -7.31 7.50
C ILE A 9 -3.57 -7.13 6.02
N THR A 10 -3.97 -8.08 5.17
CA THR A 10 -3.69 -8.03 3.73
C THR A 10 -4.44 -6.87 3.07
N GLU A 11 -5.74 -6.72 3.32
CA GLU A 11 -6.57 -5.64 2.77
C GLU A 11 -6.10 -4.25 3.25
N LEU A 12 -5.76 -4.12 4.52
CA LEU A 12 -5.21 -2.89 5.09
C LEU A 12 -3.89 -2.52 4.42
N ASN A 13 -2.98 -3.48 4.26
CA ASN A 13 -1.69 -3.23 3.63
C ASN A 13 -1.81 -2.92 2.13
N ILE A 14 -2.77 -3.51 1.41
CA ILE A 14 -3.08 -3.13 0.02
C ILE A 14 -3.55 -1.67 -0.04
N THR A 15 -4.42 -1.27 0.88
CA THR A 15 -4.91 0.12 0.96
C THR A 15 -3.76 1.08 1.26
N LEU A 16 -2.97 0.82 2.30
CA LEU A 16 -1.82 1.63 2.66
C LEU A 16 -0.79 1.72 1.53
N SER A 17 -0.54 0.62 0.81
CA SER A 17 0.39 0.58 -0.32
C SER A 17 -0.11 1.42 -1.50
N THR A 18 -1.42 1.39 -1.75
CA THR A 18 -2.05 2.22 -2.79
C THR A 18 -1.89 3.70 -2.47
N GLU A 19 -2.22 4.11 -1.24
CA GLU A 19 -2.08 5.50 -0.80
C GLU A 19 -0.62 5.97 -0.79
N PHE A 20 0.31 5.12 -0.35
CA PHE A 20 1.73 5.43 -0.39
C PHE A 20 2.25 5.60 -1.82
N SER A 21 1.78 4.77 -2.75
CA SER A 21 2.13 4.88 -4.18
C SER A 21 1.67 6.21 -4.77
N LEU A 22 0.48 6.70 -4.39
CA LEU A 22 0.00 8.02 -4.80
C LEU A 22 0.86 9.13 -4.18
N TYR A 23 1.17 9.03 -2.90
CA TYR A 23 1.99 10.01 -2.18
C TYR A 23 3.37 10.19 -2.84
N VAL A 24 4.07 9.11 -3.21
CA VAL A 24 5.39 9.22 -3.84
C VAL A 24 5.35 9.78 -5.26
N VAL A 25 4.24 9.57 -6.00
CA VAL A 25 4.03 10.20 -7.32
C VAL A 25 3.86 11.71 -7.17
N GLU A 26 3.13 12.15 -6.14
CA GLU A 26 2.92 13.57 -5.86
C GLU A 26 4.15 14.24 -5.21
N HIS A 27 5.06 13.46 -4.61
CA HIS A 27 6.21 13.95 -3.85
C HIS A 27 7.52 13.26 -4.26
N PRO A 28 8.07 13.58 -5.45
CA PRO A 28 9.28 12.94 -5.97
C PRO A 28 10.51 13.14 -5.08
N ASP A 29 10.64 14.28 -4.40
CA ASP A 29 11.76 14.54 -3.48
C ASP A 29 11.76 13.61 -2.25
N PHE A 30 10.57 13.23 -1.79
CA PHE A 30 10.44 12.21 -0.74
C PHE A 30 10.85 10.84 -1.28
N ALA A 31 10.39 10.48 -2.47
CA ALA A 31 10.70 9.21 -3.12
C ALA A 31 12.21 9.03 -3.38
N ALA A 32 12.91 10.12 -3.73
CA ALA A 32 14.35 10.11 -3.99
C ALA A 32 15.19 9.70 -2.76
N ARG A 33 14.63 9.77 -1.55
CA ARG A 33 15.29 9.36 -0.30
C ARG A 33 15.17 7.85 -0.04
N ILE A 34 14.35 7.14 -0.80
CA ILE A 34 14.12 5.70 -0.65
C ILE A 34 15.09 4.95 -1.56
N PRO A 35 15.94 4.03 -1.03
CA PRO A 35 16.84 3.25 -1.86
C PRO A 35 16.08 2.44 -2.91
N LYS A 36 16.61 2.37 -4.12
CA LYS A 36 16.04 1.55 -5.19
C LYS A 36 15.99 0.08 -4.76
N GLY A 37 14.86 -0.57 -5.03
CA GLY A 37 14.64 -1.97 -4.67
C GLY A 37 14.39 -2.22 -3.18
N ALA A 38 14.30 -1.16 -2.35
CA ALA A 38 13.99 -1.32 -0.94
C ALA A 38 12.60 -1.93 -0.72
N ARG A 39 12.50 -2.81 0.28
CA ARG A 39 11.24 -3.23 0.86
C ARG A 39 10.73 -2.11 1.77
N VAL A 40 9.59 -1.55 1.41
CA VAL A 40 8.90 -0.53 2.20
C VAL A 40 7.94 -1.20 3.19
N VAL A 41 7.99 -0.77 4.45
CA VAL A 41 7.10 -1.22 5.52
C VAL A 41 6.35 -0.02 6.07
N LEU A 42 5.02 -0.05 6.01
CA LEU A 42 4.15 1.07 6.37
C LEU A 42 3.69 0.94 7.82
N LEU A 43 3.93 1.99 8.62
CA LEU A 43 3.70 2.02 10.06
C LEU A 43 2.76 3.19 10.46
N PRO A 44 1.43 3.00 10.45
CA PRO A 44 0.48 4.02 10.90
C PRO A 44 0.51 4.20 12.43
N LYS A 45 0.79 5.43 12.89
CA LYS A 45 0.85 5.74 14.34
C LYS A 45 -0.53 5.68 15.02
N ASN A 46 -1.61 5.93 14.28
CA ASN A 46 -2.97 5.79 14.78
C ASN A 46 -3.43 4.33 14.91
N ASP A 47 -2.63 3.38 14.45
CA ASP A 47 -2.85 1.94 14.63
C ASP A 47 -1.54 1.24 15.03
N PRO A 48 -1.15 1.34 16.32
CA PRO A 48 0.09 0.74 16.82
C PRO A 48 0.14 -0.78 16.66
N GLU A 49 -1.02 -1.46 16.65
CA GLU A 49 -1.09 -2.91 16.53
C GLU A 49 -0.78 -3.37 15.11
N LEU A 50 -1.38 -2.71 14.09
CA LEU A 50 -1.01 -2.96 12.70
C LEU A 50 0.47 -2.64 12.44
N SER A 51 0.99 -1.55 13.03
CA SER A 51 2.41 -1.20 12.95
C SER A 51 3.32 -2.29 13.52
N ARG A 52 2.97 -2.85 14.68
CA ARG A 52 3.69 -3.97 15.30
C ARG A 52 3.69 -5.19 14.38
N ILE A 53 2.51 -5.58 13.90
CA ILE A 53 2.32 -6.74 13.00
C ILE A 53 3.14 -6.57 11.71
N ASN A 54 3.08 -5.40 11.08
CA ASN A 54 3.81 -5.12 9.84
C ASN A 54 5.34 -5.21 10.03
N ARG A 55 5.85 -4.72 11.16
CA ARG A 55 7.26 -4.85 11.52
C ARG A 55 7.68 -6.31 11.68
N GLU A 56 6.90 -7.09 12.43
CA GLU A 56 7.17 -8.52 12.62
C GLU A 56 7.12 -9.32 11.31
N ILE A 57 6.18 -8.99 10.41
CA ILE A 57 6.11 -9.61 9.07
C ILE A 57 7.39 -9.30 8.29
N ALA A 58 7.84 -8.05 8.31
CA ALA A 58 9.05 -7.65 7.59
C ALA A 58 10.32 -8.34 8.13
N GLU A 59 10.43 -8.46 9.46
CA GLU A 59 11.54 -9.17 10.12
C GLU A 59 11.55 -10.66 9.77
N LYS A 60 10.39 -11.33 9.84
CA LYS A 60 10.25 -12.75 9.47
C LYS A 60 10.48 -12.99 7.99
N ALA A 61 10.15 -12.03 7.14
CA ALA A 61 10.33 -12.12 5.70
C ALA A 61 11.76 -11.82 5.24
N ARG A 62 12.65 -11.33 6.12
CA ARG A 62 14.05 -11.07 5.78
C ARG A 62 14.83 -12.36 5.49
N SER A 63 14.58 -13.43 6.24
CA SER A 63 15.26 -14.72 6.07
C SER A 63 14.75 -15.55 4.89
N LYS A 64 13.65 -15.12 4.25
CA LYS A 64 13.01 -15.79 3.12
C LYS A 64 12.96 -14.92 1.85
N ASP A 65 13.67 -13.79 1.86
CA ASP A 65 13.72 -12.88 0.72
C ASP A 65 14.56 -13.49 -0.41
N ASP A 66 14.16 -13.25 -1.65
CA ASP A 66 14.90 -13.61 -2.86
C ASP A 66 16.22 -12.81 -2.99
N GLN A 67 16.33 -11.69 -2.28
CA GLN A 67 17.48 -10.80 -2.21
C GLN A 67 17.92 -10.65 -0.75
N PRO A 68 18.99 -11.35 -0.31
CA PRO A 68 19.46 -11.37 1.08
C PRO A 68 19.75 -9.98 1.66
N ASP A 69 20.21 -9.06 0.81
CA ASP A 69 20.65 -7.70 1.20
C ASP A 69 19.63 -6.62 0.83
N ARG A 70 18.38 -6.98 0.51
CA ARG A 70 17.34 -6.00 0.17
C ARG A 70 17.18 -5.01 1.33
N PRO A 71 17.37 -3.69 1.11
CA PRO A 71 17.17 -2.70 2.16
C PRO A 71 15.73 -2.73 2.64
N VAL A 72 15.52 -2.70 3.96
CA VAL A 72 14.19 -2.58 4.57
C VAL A 72 14.05 -1.17 5.13
N ILE A 73 13.03 -0.44 4.67
CA ILE A 73 12.77 0.94 5.10
C ILE A 73 11.40 1.00 5.75
N PHE A 74 11.35 1.59 6.94
CA PHE A 74 10.11 1.87 7.66
C PHE A 74 9.63 3.29 7.33
N ILE A 75 8.35 3.39 6.96
CA ILE A 75 7.69 4.67 6.72
C ILE A 75 6.63 4.85 7.80
N GLU A 76 6.90 5.75 8.72
CA GLU A 76 5.96 6.13 9.77
C GLU A 76 5.13 7.34 9.34
N PHE A 77 3.84 7.31 9.63
CA PHE A 77 2.92 8.41 9.33
C PHE A 77 1.79 8.41 10.37
N GLU A 78 1.14 9.56 10.55
CA GLU A 78 0.13 9.70 11.60
C GLU A 78 -1.12 8.85 11.35
N ARG A 79 -1.71 9.01 10.16
CA ARG A 79 -2.93 8.33 9.70
C ARG A 79 -3.17 8.62 8.22
N LEU A 80 -4.09 7.88 7.60
CA LEU A 80 -4.64 8.29 6.30
C LEU A 80 -5.57 9.50 6.45
N LYS A 81 -5.60 10.33 5.40
CA LYS A 81 -6.66 11.33 5.23
C LYS A 81 -7.98 10.62 4.91
N PRO A 82 -9.14 11.21 5.21
CA PRO A 82 -10.44 10.64 4.80
C PRO A 82 -10.48 10.41 3.30
N VAL A 83 -10.95 9.23 2.87
CA VAL A 83 -11.05 8.86 1.46
C VAL A 83 -12.02 9.79 0.74
N ARG A 84 -11.58 10.36 -0.38
CA ARG A 84 -12.40 11.19 -1.27
C ARG A 84 -12.16 10.76 -2.72
N SER A 85 -13.23 10.66 -3.50
CA SER A 85 -13.13 10.36 -4.92
C SER A 85 -12.40 11.48 -5.67
N ARG A 86 -11.52 11.09 -6.60
CA ARG A 86 -10.85 12.01 -7.54
C ARG A 86 -11.55 12.06 -8.91
N LEU A 87 -12.64 11.33 -9.10
CA LEU A 87 -13.37 11.30 -10.37
C LEU A 87 -14.07 12.63 -10.63
N VAL A 88 -13.83 13.21 -11.80
CA VAL A 88 -14.52 14.41 -12.28
C VAL A 88 -15.56 13.99 -13.31
N LYS A 89 -16.84 14.29 -13.05
CA LYS A 89 -17.99 14.03 -13.94
C LYS A 89 -17.98 12.60 -14.55
N PRO A 90 -18.00 11.53 -13.73
CA PRO A 90 -18.00 10.17 -14.25
C PRO A 90 -19.29 9.90 -15.05
N ARG A 91 -19.17 9.12 -16.13
CA ARG A 91 -20.32 8.66 -16.95
C ARG A 91 -20.30 7.14 -17.07
N VAL A 92 -21.49 6.54 -17.07
CA VAL A 92 -21.65 5.10 -17.32
C VAL A 92 -21.58 4.86 -18.82
N VAL A 93 -20.68 4.00 -19.28
CA VAL A 93 -20.59 3.54 -20.66
C VAL A 93 -20.97 2.06 -20.70
N ARG A 94 -21.98 1.70 -21.50
CA ARG A 94 -22.35 0.29 -21.72
C ARG A 94 -21.54 -0.24 -22.90
N PRO A 95 -20.96 -1.46 -22.84
CA PRO A 95 -20.31 -2.05 -24.00
C PRO A 95 -21.31 -2.12 -25.16
N GLY A 96 -20.91 -1.65 -26.34
CA GLY A 96 -21.72 -1.77 -27.55
C GLY A 96 -21.96 -3.26 -27.86
N ARG A 97 -23.21 -3.63 -28.14
CA ARG A 97 -23.52 -4.96 -28.67
C ARG A 97 -22.77 -5.08 -30.00
N ALA A 98 -21.71 -5.87 -30.06
CA ALA A 98 -21.13 -6.25 -31.34
C ALA A 98 -22.25 -6.89 -32.16
N LEU A 99 -22.55 -6.30 -33.32
CA LEU A 99 -23.41 -6.93 -34.32
C LEU A 99 -22.80 -8.31 -34.58
N GLN A 100 -23.54 -9.35 -34.20
CA GLN A 100 -23.31 -10.67 -34.75
C GLN A 100 -23.62 -10.54 -36.25
N ALA A 101 -22.58 -10.46 -37.06
CA ALA A 101 -22.70 -10.65 -38.49
C ALA A 101 -22.95 -12.15 -38.72
N ALA A 102 -24.04 -12.42 -39.41
CA ALA A 102 -24.51 -13.73 -39.86
C ALA A 102 -23.54 -14.37 -40.87
#